data_AF-A0A151EP74-F1
#
_entry.id   AF-A0A151EP74-F1
#
_cell.length_a   1.000
_cell.length_b   1.000
_cell.length_c   1.000
_cell.angle_alpha   90.00
_cell.angle_beta   90.00
_cell.angle_gamma   90.00
#
_symmetry.space_group_name_H-M   'P 1'
#
loop_
_entity.id
_entity.type
_entity.pdbx_description
1 polymer ?
#
loop_
_entity_poly.entity_id
_entity_poly.type
_entity_poly.pdbx_seq_one_letter_code
_entity_poly.pdbx_strand_id
1 'polypeptide(L)'
;MDDVVEIPLMVHVWDFTLPKPTSLRSSFGVFHHEIYKAHNLDWDSPRLEDVFYIYYETLISHRIMPGDLLFGMPEVHEDGSIDTRESHKHLKYFMDTLQVNSSAYPFYSDWPFEDPFGKDVDKTTRYFRSLYEYYAAHGWEDRFFVYVIDEPNDWRAYEEVRDVGEIFDSIHPGITFLVTEQLTPDDVSWGNLYGYVDIWCPLFFCIEDEKELIRERQELGDKFWTYSALCQGEKETPYWELDFPVLNYRVTEWMIWKSKISGLLYWVANYWDRVDDPWEDPGTWGEGEEVFNGEGSLLYPAEEGCLPSIRLKVLREGMEDYEYFVMLKSLGEESFVDRNVRKIVKSWYEWETNPEQLLDVRMVLGEKINSLTLEVPLKEEEKEEEKGEEVKENQEEKDEVVVEEKEEKDELFIEEEPVVEHVSEHPVQGNTLVYWAAGIFGGLLALTLLLWRRKSKHTGVT
;
A
#
# COMPACT_ATOMS: atom_id res chain seq x y z
N MET A 1 46.59 -13.09 2.96
CA MET A 1 46.11 -12.11 1.98
C MET A 1 45.02 -12.84 1.25
N ASP A 2 43.77 -12.56 1.63
CA ASP A 2 42.64 -13.16 0.96
C ASP A 2 42.61 -12.59 -0.46
N ASP A 3 42.60 -13.47 -1.46
CA ASP A 3 42.61 -13.08 -2.86
C ASP A 3 41.35 -12.26 -3.16
N VAL A 4 41.56 -11.00 -3.54
CA VAL A 4 40.48 -10.11 -3.99
C VAL A 4 39.99 -10.62 -5.35
N VAL A 5 38.70 -10.95 -5.44
CA VAL A 5 38.05 -11.33 -6.69
C VAL A 5 37.35 -10.10 -7.29
N GLU A 6 37.74 -9.70 -8.49
CA GLU A 6 37.05 -8.65 -9.26
C GLU A 6 35.96 -9.29 -10.13
N ILE A 7 34.71 -8.84 -9.95
CA ILE A 7 33.56 -9.28 -10.76
C ILE A 7 33.15 -8.11 -11.68
N PRO A 8 33.27 -8.24 -13.01
CA PRO A 8 32.85 -7.17 -13.92
C PRO A 8 31.33 -7.04 -13.94
N LEU A 9 30.82 -5.83 -13.73
CA LEU A 9 29.40 -5.48 -13.84
C LEU A 9 29.17 -4.65 -15.10
N MET A 10 28.27 -5.12 -15.97
CA MET A 10 27.79 -4.37 -17.12
C MET A 10 26.32 -4.05 -16.92
N VAL A 11 25.96 -2.77 -17.04
CA VAL A 11 24.58 -2.28 -16.91
C VAL A 11 24.20 -1.59 -18.20
N HIS A 12 23.06 -1.96 -18.77
CA HIS A 12 22.44 -1.23 -19.87
C HIS A 12 21.44 -0.23 -19.29
N VAL A 13 21.60 1.05 -19.63
CA VAL A 13 20.69 2.12 -19.20
C VAL A 13 19.90 2.58 -20.42
N TRP A 14 18.59 2.36 -20.39
CA TRP A 14 17.68 2.87 -21.42
C TRP A 14 17.41 4.37 -21.24
N ASP A 15 17.07 5.06 -22.33
CA ASP A 15 16.75 6.49 -22.37
C ASP A 15 15.28 6.76 -22.04
N PHE A 16 14.81 6.20 -20.92
CA PHE A 16 13.53 6.55 -20.30
C PHE A 16 13.62 6.41 -18.78
N THR A 17 12.73 7.10 -18.08
CA THR A 17 12.65 7.07 -16.61
C THR A 17 11.34 6.41 -16.18
N LEU A 18 11.42 5.50 -15.21
CA LEU A 18 10.22 4.96 -14.57
C LEU A 18 9.50 6.07 -13.78
N PRO A 19 8.16 6.11 -13.81
CA PRO A 19 7.42 7.09 -13.03
C PRO A 19 7.72 6.94 -11.54
N LYS A 20 7.83 8.07 -10.83
CA LYS A 20 7.93 8.06 -9.35
C LYS A 20 6.68 7.48 -8.70
N PRO A 21 5.45 7.89 -9.09
CA PRO A 21 4.25 7.21 -8.60
C PRO A 21 4.25 5.76 -9.05
N THR A 22 3.74 4.88 -8.20
CA THR A 22 3.40 3.50 -8.58
C THR A 22 2.03 3.50 -9.25
N SER A 23 1.89 2.75 -10.34
CA SER A 23 0.64 2.63 -11.09
C SER A 23 -0.27 1.52 -10.53
N LEU A 24 0.30 0.38 -10.13
CA LEU A 24 -0.45 -0.70 -9.50
C LEU A 24 -0.74 -0.33 -8.03
N ARG A 25 -2.01 -0.48 -7.61
CA ARG A 25 -2.38 -0.28 -6.20
C ARG A 25 -1.95 -1.48 -5.37
N SER A 26 -1.67 -1.25 -4.10
CA SER A 26 -1.45 -2.35 -3.16
C SER A 26 -1.91 -2.03 -1.74
N SER A 27 -2.02 -3.04 -0.90
CA SER A 27 -2.25 -2.87 0.53
C SER A 27 -1.59 -4.01 1.28
N PHE A 28 -0.48 -3.70 1.94
CA PHE A 28 0.28 -4.68 2.71
C PHE A 28 0.18 -4.31 4.18
N GLY A 29 -0.40 -5.19 4.99
CA GLY A 29 -0.57 -4.93 6.42
C GLY A 29 0.77 -4.67 7.10
N VAL A 30 0.76 -3.75 8.07
CA VAL A 30 1.89 -3.47 8.95
C VAL A 30 1.40 -3.63 10.38
N PHE A 31 1.76 -4.71 11.04
CA PHE A 31 1.29 -4.98 12.39
C PHE A 31 2.10 -4.15 13.39
N HIS A 32 1.46 -3.11 13.92
CA HIS A 32 2.06 -2.14 14.82
C HIS A 32 2.60 -2.80 16.11
N HIS A 33 1.93 -3.84 16.61
CA HIS A 33 2.36 -4.56 17.82
C HIS A 33 3.68 -5.32 17.66
N GLU A 34 3.94 -5.85 16.47
CA GLU A 34 5.20 -6.50 16.14
C GLU A 34 6.35 -5.49 16.16
N ILE A 35 6.09 -4.25 15.73
CA ILE A 35 7.07 -3.15 15.81
C ILE A 35 7.32 -2.78 17.28
N TYR A 36 6.28 -2.58 18.09
CA TYR A 36 6.46 -2.29 19.52
C TYR A 36 7.33 -3.34 20.21
N LYS A 37 7.03 -4.62 19.98
CA LYS A 37 7.73 -5.75 20.57
C LYS A 37 9.17 -5.86 20.08
N ALA A 38 9.40 -5.80 18.77
CA ALA A 38 10.73 -5.95 18.18
C ALA A 38 11.71 -4.84 18.58
N HIS A 39 11.19 -3.63 18.81
CA HIS A 39 11.99 -2.45 19.13
C HIS A 39 11.94 -2.04 20.61
N ASN A 40 11.20 -2.79 21.43
CA ASN A 40 10.95 -2.48 22.83
C ASN A 40 10.49 -1.02 23.02
N LEU A 41 9.45 -0.64 22.25
CA LEU A 41 8.88 0.71 22.23
C LEU A 41 7.57 0.77 23.02
N ASP A 42 7.42 1.84 23.79
CA ASP A 42 6.14 2.27 24.36
C ASP A 42 5.50 3.37 23.50
N TRP A 43 4.21 3.62 23.70
CA TRP A 43 3.43 4.59 22.90
C TRP A 43 3.95 6.04 23.03
N ASP A 44 4.57 6.39 24.15
CA ASP A 44 5.17 7.70 24.42
C ASP A 44 6.66 7.76 24.05
N SER A 45 7.21 6.71 23.42
CA SER A 45 8.60 6.67 23.02
C SER A 45 8.91 7.77 22.00
N PRO A 46 9.97 8.57 22.21
CA PRO A 46 10.35 9.64 21.28
C PRO A 46 10.86 9.12 19.93
N ARG A 47 11.19 7.83 19.81
CA ARG A 47 11.61 7.18 18.56
C ARG A 47 10.45 6.49 17.82
N LEU A 48 9.24 6.49 18.40
CA LEU A 48 8.15 5.68 17.88
C LEU A 48 7.78 6.06 16.44
N GLU A 49 7.60 7.36 16.19
CA GLU A 49 7.28 7.88 14.87
C GLU A 49 8.37 7.53 13.85
N ASP A 50 9.64 7.78 14.19
CA ASP A 50 10.78 7.51 13.32
C ASP A 50 10.85 6.03 12.90
N VAL A 51 10.65 5.10 13.85
CA VAL A 51 10.70 3.66 13.58
C VAL A 51 9.57 3.25 12.63
N PHE A 52 8.34 3.72 12.86
CA PHE A 52 7.21 3.42 11.99
C PHE A 52 7.39 3.99 10.59
N TYR A 53 7.93 5.21 10.48
CA TYR A 53 8.27 5.83 9.21
C TYR A 53 9.26 4.95 8.43
N ILE A 54 10.26 4.37 9.08
CA ILE A 54 11.20 3.46 8.42
C ILE A 54 10.49 2.23 7.84
N TYR A 55 9.49 1.66 8.52
CA TYR A 55 8.70 0.55 7.96
C TYR A 55 7.88 0.99 6.74
N TYR A 56 7.16 2.11 6.86
CA TYR A 56 6.34 2.63 5.76
C TYR A 56 7.19 3.03 4.55
N GLU A 57 8.27 3.77 4.76
CA GLU A 57 9.21 4.18 3.70
C GLU A 57 9.93 2.99 3.08
N THR A 58 10.23 1.94 3.86
CA THR A 58 10.79 0.70 3.31
C THR A 58 9.80 0.04 2.36
N LEU A 59 8.51 -0.05 2.70
CA LEU A 59 7.51 -0.57 1.75
C LEU A 59 7.35 0.34 0.52
N ILE A 60 7.19 1.65 0.73
CA ILE A 60 6.93 2.61 -0.35
C ILE A 60 8.11 2.72 -1.32
N SER A 61 9.35 2.69 -0.82
CA SER A 61 10.56 2.64 -1.68
C SER A 61 10.68 1.35 -2.48
N HIS A 62 9.94 0.30 -2.09
CA HIS A 62 9.76 -0.94 -2.84
C HIS A 62 8.47 -0.96 -3.66
N ARG A 63 7.83 0.20 -3.86
CA ARG A 63 6.58 0.40 -4.61
C ARG A 63 5.38 -0.33 -4.01
N ILE A 64 5.45 -0.71 -2.74
CA ILE A 64 4.38 -1.35 -1.99
C ILE A 64 3.75 -0.34 -1.04
N MET A 65 2.42 -0.28 -1.03
CA MET A 65 1.70 0.62 -0.13
C MET A 65 1.40 -0.06 1.20
N PRO A 66 1.67 0.62 2.33
CA PRO A 66 1.18 0.21 3.64
C PRO A 66 -0.35 0.15 3.65
N GLY A 67 -0.91 -0.89 4.27
CA GLY A 67 -2.34 -1.08 4.38
C GLY A 67 -3.02 -0.01 5.22
N ASP A 68 -2.33 0.53 6.22
CA ASP A 68 -2.75 1.68 7.02
C ASP A 68 -1.56 2.61 7.32
N LEU A 69 -1.88 3.79 7.85
CA LEU A 69 -0.91 4.84 8.18
C LEU A 69 -1.24 5.37 9.58
N LEU A 70 -0.60 4.82 10.62
CA LEU A 70 -0.93 5.10 12.03
C LEU A 70 -0.96 6.60 12.37
N PHE A 71 0.07 7.34 11.93
CA PHE A 71 0.17 8.79 12.17
C PHE A 71 -0.69 9.63 11.22
N GLY A 72 -1.29 9.00 10.22
CA GLY A 72 -2.29 9.62 9.34
C GLY A 72 -3.71 9.59 9.91
N MET A 73 -3.94 8.88 11.02
CA MET A 73 -5.25 8.79 11.65
C MET A 73 -5.66 10.13 12.29
N PRO A 74 -6.90 10.62 12.11
CA PRO A 74 -7.36 11.82 12.80
C PRO A 74 -7.63 11.55 14.28
N GLU A 75 -7.69 12.61 15.08
CA GLU A 75 -8.39 12.55 16.36
C GLU A 75 -9.91 12.47 16.09
N VAL A 76 -10.63 11.64 16.84
CA VAL A 76 -12.07 11.42 16.68
C VAL A 76 -12.81 11.85 17.96
N HIS A 77 -13.78 12.75 17.82
CA HIS A 77 -14.62 13.21 18.92
C HIS A 77 -15.82 12.28 19.14
N GLU A 78 -16.45 12.36 20.32
CA GLU A 78 -17.56 11.47 20.72
C GLU A 78 -18.78 11.51 19.78
N ASP A 79 -18.97 12.60 19.04
CA ASP A 79 -20.07 12.76 18.07
C ASP A 79 -19.73 12.25 16.67
N GLY A 80 -18.51 11.76 16.47
CA GLY A 80 -17.94 11.30 15.20
C GLY A 80 -17.38 12.38 14.29
N SER A 81 -17.27 13.62 14.76
CA SER A 81 -16.45 14.62 14.07
C SER A 81 -14.95 14.35 14.26
N ILE A 82 -14.14 14.85 13.33
CA ILE A 82 -12.69 14.60 13.30
C ILE A 82 -11.88 15.88 13.46
N ASP A 83 -10.68 15.74 14.01
CA ASP A 83 -9.64 16.78 13.99
C ASP A 83 -8.38 16.23 13.33
N THR A 84 -7.95 16.92 12.27
CA THR A 84 -6.82 16.53 11.43
C THR A 84 -5.58 17.39 11.65
N ARG A 85 -5.56 18.30 12.64
CA ARG A 85 -4.43 19.23 12.85
C ARG A 85 -3.09 18.51 13.01
N GLU A 86 -3.04 17.46 13.82
CA GLU A 86 -1.83 16.66 14.00
C GLU A 86 -1.57 15.71 12.83
N SER A 87 -2.61 15.04 12.32
CA SER A 87 -2.46 14.05 11.25
C SER A 87 -2.14 14.65 9.88
N HIS A 88 -2.50 15.92 9.64
CA HIS A 88 -2.35 16.59 8.35
C HIS A 88 -0.90 16.61 7.87
N LYS A 89 0.06 16.88 8.76
CA LYS A 89 1.49 16.93 8.38
C LYS A 89 1.99 15.55 7.91
N HIS A 90 1.53 14.48 8.55
CA HIS A 90 1.88 13.11 8.18
C HIS A 90 1.21 12.70 6.87
N LEU A 91 -0.09 12.94 6.72
CA LEU A 91 -0.81 12.66 5.48
C LEU A 91 -0.22 13.43 4.30
N LYS A 92 0.14 14.70 4.47
CA LYS A 92 0.83 15.48 3.44
C LYS A 92 2.14 14.82 3.02
N TYR A 93 2.93 14.33 3.99
CA TYR A 93 4.16 13.61 3.69
C TYR A 93 3.90 12.31 2.91
N PHE A 94 2.96 11.47 3.38
CA PHE A 94 2.63 10.22 2.71
C PHE A 94 2.04 10.43 1.30
N MET A 95 1.13 11.39 1.14
CA MET A 95 0.38 11.59 -0.10
C MET A 95 1.14 12.46 -1.11
N ASP A 96 1.74 13.58 -0.68
CA ASP A 96 2.36 14.54 -1.60
C ASP A 96 3.83 14.22 -1.85
N THR A 97 4.57 13.78 -0.80
CA THR A 97 6.01 13.49 -0.90
C THR A 97 6.27 12.05 -1.32
N LEU A 98 5.70 11.09 -0.60
CA LEU A 98 5.92 9.66 -0.85
C LEU A 98 4.99 9.08 -1.93
N GLN A 99 3.98 9.85 -2.36
CA GLN A 99 3.05 9.47 -3.42
C GLN A 99 2.33 8.14 -3.18
N VAL A 100 1.94 7.90 -1.91
CA VAL A 100 1.06 6.77 -1.56
C VAL A 100 -0.19 6.84 -2.45
N ASN A 101 -0.50 5.75 -3.14
CA ASN A 101 -1.59 5.67 -4.11
C ASN A 101 -2.80 4.83 -3.62
N SER A 102 -2.64 4.12 -2.50
CA SER A 102 -3.70 3.38 -1.82
C SER A 102 -3.39 3.19 -0.33
N SER A 103 -4.40 3.30 0.52
CA SER A 103 -4.37 2.96 1.95
C SER A 103 -5.80 2.75 2.46
N ALA A 104 -5.99 1.98 3.53
CA ALA A 104 -7.31 1.82 4.13
C ALA A 104 -7.72 3.11 4.87
N TYR A 105 -9.03 3.39 4.91
CA TYR A 105 -9.57 4.32 5.90
C TYR A 105 -9.21 3.82 7.30
N PRO A 106 -8.82 4.71 8.22
CA PRO A 106 -8.58 4.30 9.60
C PRO A 106 -9.92 3.93 10.22
N PHE A 107 -10.22 2.65 10.25
CA PHE A 107 -11.49 2.12 10.74
C PHE A 107 -11.35 0.62 10.97
N TYR A 108 -11.86 0.16 12.11
CA TYR A 108 -11.85 -1.24 12.52
C TYR A 108 -13.25 -1.61 13.03
N SER A 109 -13.48 -2.89 13.30
CA SER A 109 -14.80 -3.37 13.74
C SER A 109 -15.27 -2.76 15.06
N ASP A 110 -14.35 -2.28 15.91
CA ASP A 110 -14.61 -1.69 17.22
C ASP A 110 -13.94 -0.32 17.43
N TRP A 111 -13.43 0.31 16.35
CA TRP A 111 -12.81 1.63 16.41
C TRP A 111 -13.12 2.46 15.15
N PRO A 112 -13.45 3.76 15.29
CA PRO A 112 -13.41 4.57 16.52
C PRO A 112 -14.63 4.43 17.44
N PHE A 113 -15.59 3.54 17.10
CA PHE A 113 -16.81 3.32 17.89
C PHE A 113 -17.02 1.84 18.20
N GLU A 114 -17.67 1.54 19.33
CA GLU A 114 -17.87 0.17 19.82
C GLU A 114 -18.81 -0.67 18.94
N ASP A 115 -19.80 -0.05 18.28
CA ASP A 115 -20.77 -0.72 17.41
C ASP A 115 -21.11 0.20 16.24
N PRO A 116 -20.17 0.35 15.27
CA PRO A 116 -20.20 1.41 14.28
C PRO A 116 -21.32 1.24 13.25
N PHE A 117 -21.84 0.03 13.05
CA PHE A 117 -22.95 -0.25 12.13
C PHE A 117 -24.29 -0.49 12.83
N GLY A 118 -24.30 -0.59 14.17
CA GLY A 118 -25.50 -0.63 14.98
C GLY A 118 -25.77 0.70 15.66
N LYS A 119 -25.58 0.76 16.99
CA LYS A 119 -25.98 1.91 17.82
C LYS A 119 -25.22 3.21 17.48
N ASP A 120 -24.03 3.12 16.90
CA ASP A 120 -23.16 4.27 16.59
C ASP A 120 -23.20 4.68 15.10
N VAL A 121 -24.15 4.17 14.30
CA VAL A 121 -24.24 4.44 12.84
C VAL A 121 -24.27 5.92 12.46
N ASP A 122 -24.89 6.77 13.28
CA ASP A 122 -24.91 8.23 13.05
C ASP A 122 -23.51 8.86 13.20
N LYS A 123 -22.71 8.36 14.15
CA LYS A 123 -21.32 8.80 14.37
C LYS A 123 -20.43 8.28 13.24
N THR A 124 -20.60 7.02 12.85
CA THR A 124 -19.91 6.41 11.70
C THR A 124 -20.19 7.17 10.42
N THR A 125 -21.45 7.55 10.18
CA THR A 125 -21.86 8.38 9.05
C THR A 125 -21.13 9.72 9.03
N ARG A 126 -21.07 10.41 10.19
CA ARG A 126 -20.36 11.68 10.31
C ARG A 126 -18.86 11.52 10.10
N TYR A 127 -18.28 10.47 10.68
CA TYR A 127 -16.85 10.16 10.61
C TYR A 127 -16.39 9.97 9.17
N PHE A 128 -17.02 9.04 8.45
CA PHE A 128 -16.65 8.74 7.07
C PHE A 128 -16.92 9.90 6.12
N ARG A 129 -18.04 10.64 6.30
CA ARG A 129 -18.30 11.84 5.52
C ARG A 129 -17.21 12.89 5.72
N SER A 130 -16.83 13.15 6.97
CA SER A 130 -15.80 14.15 7.30
C SER A 130 -14.44 13.75 6.76
N LEU A 131 -14.08 12.46 6.86
CA LEU A 131 -12.84 11.94 6.27
C LEU A 131 -12.83 12.06 4.74
N TYR A 132 -13.91 11.63 4.08
CA TYR A 132 -14.02 11.73 2.62
C TYR A 132 -13.91 13.19 2.16
N GLU A 133 -14.69 14.10 2.76
CA GLU A 133 -14.65 15.53 2.43
C GLU A 133 -13.27 16.15 2.66
N TYR A 134 -12.60 15.77 3.75
CA TYR A 134 -11.25 16.22 4.04
C TYR A 134 -10.25 15.69 2.99
N TYR A 135 -10.27 14.40 2.65
CA TYR A 135 -9.39 13.85 1.62
C TYR A 135 -9.67 14.45 0.24
N ALA A 136 -10.94 14.65 -0.11
CA ALA A 136 -11.34 15.30 -1.36
C ALA A 136 -10.88 16.76 -1.44
N ALA A 137 -10.93 17.51 -0.33
CA ALA A 137 -10.43 18.89 -0.28
C ALA A 137 -8.91 18.99 -0.55
N HIS A 138 -8.17 17.89 -0.42
CA HIS A 138 -6.73 17.81 -0.65
C HIS A 138 -6.35 17.00 -1.92
N GLY A 139 -7.32 16.44 -2.64
CA GLY A 139 -7.07 15.63 -3.85
C GLY A 139 -6.50 14.24 -3.53
N TRP A 140 -6.92 13.64 -2.42
CA TRP A 140 -6.47 12.32 -1.95
C TRP A 140 -7.60 11.28 -1.93
N GLU A 141 -8.83 11.66 -2.27
CA GLU A 141 -10.04 10.83 -2.13
C GLU A 141 -9.99 9.51 -2.87
N ASP A 142 -9.26 9.45 -3.99
CA ASP A 142 -9.14 8.24 -4.80
C ASP A 142 -8.15 7.22 -4.22
N ARG A 143 -7.43 7.57 -3.15
CA ARG A 143 -6.37 6.77 -2.54
C ARG A 143 -6.83 5.96 -1.34
N PHE A 144 -8.09 6.09 -0.93
CA PHE A 144 -8.59 5.42 0.27
C PHE A 144 -9.72 4.44 -0.03
N PHE A 145 -9.72 3.31 0.69
CA PHE A 145 -10.78 2.30 0.64
C PHE A 145 -11.10 1.79 2.04
N VAL A 146 -12.33 1.33 2.27
CA VAL A 146 -12.73 0.72 3.54
C VAL A 146 -12.53 -0.78 3.45
N TYR A 147 -12.01 -1.38 4.51
CA TYR A 147 -11.85 -2.82 4.65
C TYR A 147 -12.12 -3.20 6.10
N VAL A 148 -13.31 -3.75 6.36
CA VAL A 148 -13.78 -4.03 7.74
C VAL A 148 -14.28 -5.46 7.94
N ILE A 149 -14.76 -6.11 6.88
CA ILE A 149 -15.18 -7.52 6.94
C ILE A 149 -14.18 -8.33 6.13
N ASP A 150 -13.53 -9.28 6.80
CA ASP A 150 -12.55 -10.18 6.22
C ASP A 150 -13.18 -11.55 5.95
N GLU A 151 -13.10 -12.01 4.70
CA GLU A 151 -13.48 -13.37 4.27
C GLU A 151 -14.83 -13.86 4.82
N PRO A 152 -15.95 -13.17 4.48
CA PRO A 152 -17.28 -13.59 4.91
C PRO A 152 -17.55 -15.04 4.47
N ASN A 153 -17.94 -15.91 5.40
CA ASN A 153 -18.00 -17.36 5.13
C ASN A 153 -19.29 -18.05 5.64
N ASP A 154 -20.30 -17.25 5.95
CA ASP A 154 -21.66 -17.73 6.16
C ASP A 154 -22.70 -16.71 5.68
N TRP A 155 -23.97 -17.11 5.70
CA TRP A 155 -25.07 -16.27 5.22
C TRP A 155 -25.24 -14.97 6.00
N ARG A 156 -24.83 -14.92 7.28
CA ARG A 156 -24.93 -13.72 8.12
C ARG A 156 -23.82 -12.75 7.79
N ALA A 157 -22.59 -13.23 7.63
CA ALA A 157 -21.48 -12.40 7.18
C ALA A 157 -21.77 -11.81 5.79
N TYR A 158 -22.38 -12.57 4.88
CA TYR A 158 -22.84 -12.05 3.58
C TYR A 158 -23.96 -11.01 3.71
N GLU A 159 -24.88 -11.17 4.67
CA GLU A 159 -25.91 -10.16 4.97
C GLU A 159 -25.27 -8.88 5.54
N GLU A 160 -24.32 -9.02 6.46
CA GLU A 160 -23.56 -7.92 7.05
C GLU A 160 -22.77 -7.13 6.00
N VAL A 161 -22.12 -7.79 5.05
CA VAL A 161 -21.42 -7.11 3.93
C VAL A 161 -22.40 -6.27 3.10
N ARG A 162 -23.61 -6.78 2.84
CA ARG A 162 -24.63 -6.01 2.10
C ARG A 162 -25.10 -4.80 2.89
N ASP A 163 -25.42 -4.99 4.17
CA ASP A 163 -25.85 -3.90 5.05
C ASP A 163 -24.77 -2.81 5.16
N VAL A 164 -23.50 -3.21 5.33
CA VAL A 164 -22.36 -2.28 5.39
C VAL A 164 -22.15 -1.56 4.07
N GLY A 165 -22.25 -2.26 2.94
CA GLY A 165 -22.19 -1.66 1.60
C GLY A 165 -23.27 -0.59 1.39
N GLU A 166 -24.52 -0.89 1.77
CA GLU A 166 -25.62 0.09 1.69
C GLU A 166 -25.37 1.31 2.57
N ILE A 167 -24.79 1.12 3.76
CA ILE A 167 -24.42 2.23 4.65
C ILE A 167 -23.38 3.11 3.98
N PHE A 168 -22.29 2.57 3.44
CA PHE A 168 -21.25 3.38 2.77
C PHE A 168 -21.78 4.14 1.56
N ASP A 169 -22.58 3.49 0.72
CA ASP A 169 -23.26 4.13 -0.42
C ASP A 169 -24.15 5.30 0.02
N SER A 170 -24.86 5.14 1.15
CA SER A 170 -25.70 6.20 1.70
C SER A 170 -24.92 7.39 2.27
N ILE A 171 -23.67 7.15 2.72
CA ILE A 171 -22.79 8.19 3.26
C ILE A 171 -22.25 9.06 2.14
N HIS A 172 -21.57 8.42 1.16
CA HIS A 172 -21.02 9.07 -0.03
C HIS A 172 -20.61 8.02 -1.10
N PRO A 173 -21.03 8.14 -2.37
CA PRO A 173 -20.73 7.16 -3.44
C PRO A 173 -19.26 7.10 -3.88
N GLY A 174 -18.41 7.92 -3.28
CA GLY A 174 -16.96 7.93 -3.51
C GLY A 174 -16.17 7.12 -2.47
N ILE A 175 -16.83 6.62 -1.42
CA ILE A 175 -16.21 5.74 -0.44
C ILE A 175 -16.19 4.34 -1.05
N THR A 176 -15.01 3.81 -1.35
CA THR A 176 -14.90 2.47 -1.93
C THR A 176 -14.78 1.40 -0.86
N PHE A 177 -15.59 0.35 -0.92
CA PHE A 177 -15.57 -0.78 0.00
C PHE A 177 -14.91 -2.01 -0.63
N LEU A 178 -13.86 -2.52 0.03
CA LEU A 178 -13.14 -3.73 -0.34
C LEU A 178 -13.59 -4.93 0.51
N VAL A 179 -13.75 -6.09 -0.14
CA VAL A 179 -13.92 -7.38 0.55
C VAL A 179 -12.97 -8.44 0.01
N THR A 180 -12.39 -9.22 0.91
CA THR A 180 -11.59 -10.42 0.61
C THR A 180 -12.49 -11.62 0.39
N GLU A 181 -13.15 -11.70 -0.76
CA GLU A 181 -14.05 -12.82 -1.08
C GLU A 181 -14.04 -13.09 -2.60
N GLN A 182 -14.28 -14.35 -2.99
CA GLN A 182 -14.54 -14.70 -4.37
C GLN A 182 -15.94 -14.29 -4.84
N LEU A 183 -16.21 -14.33 -6.14
CA LEU A 183 -17.52 -13.96 -6.65
C LEU A 183 -18.58 -15.03 -6.39
N THR A 184 -18.17 -16.29 -6.40
CA THR A 184 -19.06 -17.42 -6.14
C THR A 184 -19.03 -17.79 -4.66
N PRO A 185 -20.11 -17.57 -3.90
CA PRO A 185 -20.17 -18.02 -2.51
C PRO A 185 -20.02 -19.54 -2.43
N ASP A 186 -19.46 -20.04 -1.34
CA ASP A 186 -19.35 -21.49 -1.10
C ASP A 186 -20.73 -22.17 -1.04
N ASP A 187 -21.76 -21.44 -0.59
CA ASP A 187 -23.16 -21.85 -0.66
C ASP A 187 -23.98 -20.75 -1.35
N VAL A 188 -24.55 -21.12 -2.49
CA VAL A 188 -25.38 -20.22 -3.31
C VAL A 188 -26.60 -19.64 -2.58
N SER A 189 -27.03 -20.24 -1.47
CA SER A 189 -28.13 -19.73 -0.65
C SER A 189 -27.78 -18.46 0.13
N TRP A 190 -26.51 -18.12 0.27
CA TRP A 190 -26.06 -16.87 0.93
C TRP A 190 -26.30 -15.62 0.07
N GLY A 191 -26.56 -15.81 -1.23
CA GLY A 191 -26.67 -14.74 -2.22
C GLY A 191 -25.31 -14.24 -2.70
N ASN A 192 -25.31 -13.28 -3.62
CA ASN A 192 -24.09 -12.59 -4.07
C ASN A 192 -23.93 -11.24 -3.33
N LEU A 193 -22.80 -10.57 -3.57
CA LEU A 193 -22.47 -9.24 -3.05
C LEU A 193 -22.40 -8.19 -4.17
N TYR A 194 -22.97 -8.48 -5.35
CA TYR A 194 -22.92 -7.55 -6.49
C TYR A 194 -23.67 -6.26 -6.18
N GLY A 195 -23.00 -5.13 -6.40
CA GLY A 195 -23.55 -3.80 -6.13
C GLY A 195 -23.47 -3.36 -4.67
N TYR A 196 -22.86 -4.16 -3.78
CA TYR A 196 -22.58 -3.79 -2.39
C TYR A 196 -21.07 -3.65 -2.11
N VAL A 197 -20.23 -4.00 -3.09
CA VAL A 197 -18.78 -4.06 -2.98
C VAL A 197 -18.18 -3.37 -4.21
N ASP A 198 -17.20 -2.49 -3.99
CA ASP A 198 -16.49 -1.78 -5.06
C ASP A 198 -15.22 -2.50 -5.51
N ILE A 199 -14.54 -3.15 -4.56
CA ILE A 199 -13.26 -3.85 -4.80
C ILE A 199 -13.37 -5.28 -4.28
N TRP A 200 -13.42 -6.23 -5.20
CA TRP A 200 -13.33 -7.66 -4.90
C TRP A 200 -11.86 -8.06 -4.77
N CYS A 201 -11.51 -8.79 -3.73
CA CYS A 201 -10.13 -9.25 -3.50
C CYS A 201 -10.07 -10.77 -3.29
N PRO A 202 -10.32 -11.59 -4.32
CA PRO A 202 -10.19 -13.05 -4.25
C PRO A 202 -8.73 -13.54 -4.18
N LEU A 203 -8.56 -14.77 -3.69
CA LEU A 203 -7.29 -15.49 -3.73
C LEU A 203 -6.82 -15.77 -5.16
N PHE A 204 -5.51 -15.94 -5.35
CA PHE A 204 -4.87 -16.21 -6.65
C PHE A 204 -5.55 -17.33 -7.46
N PHE A 205 -5.90 -18.46 -6.83
CA PHE A 205 -6.52 -19.57 -7.56
C PHE A 205 -7.94 -19.25 -8.02
N CYS A 206 -8.70 -18.47 -7.24
CA CYS A 206 -10.03 -18.02 -7.61
C CYS A 206 -10.01 -17.13 -8.86
N ILE A 207 -8.93 -16.38 -9.11
CA ILE A 207 -8.81 -15.58 -10.34
C ILE A 207 -8.93 -16.43 -11.60
N GLU A 208 -8.28 -17.59 -11.63
CA GLU A 208 -8.33 -18.47 -12.81
C GLU A 208 -9.61 -19.30 -12.85
N ASP A 209 -10.09 -19.77 -11.69
CA ASP A 209 -11.32 -20.55 -11.60
C ASP A 209 -12.56 -19.71 -12.01
N GLU A 210 -12.56 -18.42 -11.71
CA GLU A 210 -13.68 -17.50 -11.95
C GLU A 210 -13.42 -16.50 -13.10
N LYS A 211 -12.38 -16.69 -13.91
CA LYS A 211 -11.91 -15.70 -14.90
C LYS A 211 -12.97 -15.15 -15.85
N GLU A 212 -13.95 -15.95 -16.25
CA GLU A 212 -15.01 -15.49 -17.15
C GLU A 212 -16.04 -14.63 -16.42
N LEU A 213 -16.32 -14.95 -15.15
CA LEU A 213 -17.20 -14.15 -14.30
C LEU A 213 -16.52 -12.84 -13.88
N ILE A 214 -15.22 -12.89 -13.56
CA ILE A 214 -14.41 -11.68 -13.34
C ILE A 214 -14.46 -10.78 -14.57
N ARG A 215 -14.28 -11.32 -15.78
CA ARG A 215 -14.39 -10.54 -17.03
C ARG A 215 -15.77 -9.90 -17.17
N GLU A 216 -16.85 -10.65 -16.94
CA GLU A 216 -18.22 -10.13 -16.99
C GLU A 216 -18.42 -8.96 -16.02
N ARG A 217 -17.95 -9.11 -14.78
CA ARG A 217 -18.07 -8.07 -13.74
C ARG A 217 -17.19 -6.86 -14.01
N GLN A 218 -15.98 -7.04 -14.54
CA GLN A 218 -15.13 -5.95 -15.02
C GLN A 218 -15.81 -5.11 -16.12
N GLU A 219 -16.54 -5.76 -17.03
CA GLU A 219 -17.33 -5.05 -18.07
C GLU A 219 -18.50 -4.23 -17.47
N LEU A 220 -18.96 -4.60 -16.28
CA LEU A 220 -19.98 -3.88 -15.50
C LEU A 220 -19.39 -2.79 -14.57
N GLY A 221 -18.05 -2.70 -14.47
CA GLY A 221 -17.35 -1.66 -13.72
C GLY A 221 -16.78 -2.09 -12.37
N ASP A 222 -16.95 -3.34 -11.96
CA ASP A 222 -16.37 -3.86 -10.71
C ASP A 222 -14.84 -3.85 -10.80
N LYS A 223 -14.18 -3.47 -9.70
CA LYS A 223 -12.72 -3.52 -9.58
C LYS A 223 -12.31 -4.79 -8.87
N PHE A 224 -11.14 -5.30 -9.27
CA PHE A 224 -10.54 -6.49 -8.70
C PHE A 224 -9.15 -6.19 -8.20
N TRP A 225 -8.90 -6.58 -6.97
CA TRP A 225 -7.59 -6.83 -6.38
C TRP A 225 -7.43 -8.35 -6.22
N THR A 226 -6.29 -8.80 -5.74
CA THR A 226 -6.08 -10.21 -5.41
C THR A 226 -4.99 -10.36 -4.36
N TYR A 227 -4.94 -11.52 -3.70
CA TYR A 227 -3.96 -11.81 -2.66
C TYR A 227 -3.56 -13.28 -2.64
N SER A 228 -2.42 -13.55 -2.03
CA SER A 228 -2.03 -14.89 -1.59
C SER A 228 -2.03 -14.93 -0.07
N ALA A 229 -2.41 -16.09 0.47
CA ALA A 229 -2.27 -16.40 1.88
C ALA A 229 -2.05 -17.91 2.00
N LEU A 230 -1.01 -18.31 2.71
CA LEU A 230 -0.60 -19.71 2.80
C LEU A 230 -0.38 -20.35 1.40
N CYS A 231 -0.41 -21.69 1.35
CA CYS A 231 -0.46 -22.45 0.09
C CYS A 231 -1.90 -22.83 -0.30
N GLN A 232 -2.81 -21.85 -0.40
CA GLN A 232 -4.23 -22.14 -0.63
C GLN A 232 -4.60 -22.43 -2.09
N GLY A 233 -5.51 -23.38 -2.28
CA GLY A 233 -5.98 -23.83 -3.60
C GLY A 233 -5.63 -25.30 -3.87
N GLU A 234 -6.40 -25.97 -4.72
CA GLU A 234 -6.11 -27.36 -5.11
C GLU A 234 -4.97 -27.45 -6.14
N LYS A 235 -4.80 -26.38 -6.92
CA LYS A 235 -3.75 -26.25 -7.92
C LYS A 235 -2.76 -25.19 -7.47
N GLU A 236 -1.49 -25.46 -7.75
CA GLU A 236 -0.42 -24.54 -7.47
C GLU A 236 -0.62 -23.22 -8.23
N THR A 237 -0.54 -22.12 -7.47
CA THR A 237 -0.39 -20.76 -7.97
C THR A 237 0.97 -20.24 -7.50
N PRO A 238 1.39 -19.00 -7.83
CA PRO A 238 2.63 -18.44 -7.31
C PRO A 238 2.60 -18.22 -5.78
N TYR A 239 2.77 -19.29 -5.00
CA TYR A 239 2.81 -19.25 -3.54
C TYR A 239 4.02 -18.45 -3.05
N TRP A 240 3.83 -17.78 -1.91
CA TRP A 240 4.76 -16.80 -1.36
C TRP A 240 5.52 -17.32 -0.14
N GLU A 241 5.38 -18.57 0.26
CA GLU A 241 6.20 -19.15 1.33
C GLU A 241 7.67 -19.22 0.88
N LEU A 242 8.57 -19.17 1.88
CA LEU A 242 10.02 -19.10 1.71
C LEU A 242 10.59 -20.29 0.91
N ASP A 243 9.90 -21.43 0.93
CA ASP A 243 10.29 -22.67 0.25
C ASP A 243 10.02 -22.64 -1.27
N PHE A 244 9.25 -21.67 -1.77
CA PHE A 244 8.91 -21.56 -3.19
C PHE A 244 9.89 -20.70 -3.97
N PRO A 245 9.96 -20.85 -5.31
CA PRO A 245 10.82 -20.04 -6.15
C PRO A 245 10.54 -18.54 -5.97
N VAL A 246 11.60 -17.75 -5.75
CA VAL A 246 11.47 -16.28 -5.61
C VAL A 246 10.82 -15.61 -6.83
N LEU A 247 10.86 -16.26 -8.00
CA LEU A 247 10.16 -15.82 -9.21
C LEU A 247 8.65 -15.67 -8.99
N ASN A 248 8.06 -16.42 -8.05
CA ASN A 248 6.63 -16.33 -7.71
C ASN A 248 6.25 -14.91 -7.27
N TYR A 249 7.14 -14.19 -6.60
CA TYR A 249 6.91 -12.80 -6.19
C TYR A 249 6.88 -11.82 -7.35
N ARG A 250 7.63 -12.07 -8.42
CA ARG A 250 7.76 -11.15 -9.57
C ARG A 250 6.79 -11.47 -10.70
N VAL A 251 6.42 -12.74 -10.88
CA VAL A 251 5.47 -13.15 -11.93
C VAL A 251 4.05 -12.70 -11.61
N THR A 252 3.72 -12.47 -10.34
CA THR A 252 2.39 -12.01 -9.89
C THR A 252 1.93 -10.77 -10.63
N GLU A 253 2.77 -9.74 -10.82
CA GLU A 253 2.39 -8.51 -11.52
C GLU A 253 2.09 -8.74 -13.00
N TRP A 254 2.76 -9.73 -13.62
CA TRP A 254 2.49 -10.16 -14.99
C TRP A 254 1.13 -10.87 -15.08
N MET A 255 0.77 -11.66 -14.06
CA MET A 255 -0.54 -12.29 -13.94
C MET A 255 -1.65 -11.26 -13.73
N ILE A 256 -1.43 -10.29 -12.84
CA ILE A 256 -2.31 -9.15 -12.57
C ILE A 256 -2.60 -8.38 -13.86
N TRP A 257 -1.55 -8.02 -14.62
CA TRP A 257 -1.72 -7.32 -15.90
C TRP A 257 -2.60 -8.12 -16.87
N LYS A 258 -2.30 -9.41 -17.03
CA LYS A 258 -3.03 -10.30 -17.94
C LYS A 258 -4.51 -10.43 -17.57
N SER A 259 -4.82 -10.51 -16.28
CA SER A 259 -6.18 -10.62 -15.76
C SER A 259 -6.90 -9.27 -15.61
N LYS A 260 -6.25 -8.16 -16.00
CA LYS A 260 -6.77 -6.79 -15.84
C LYS A 260 -7.17 -6.47 -14.38
N ILE A 261 -6.45 -7.07 -13.44
CA ILE A 261 -6.57 -6.79 -12.01
C ILE A 261 -5.86 -5.46 -11.73
N SER A 262 -6.39 -4.73 -10.75
CA SER A 262 -6.04 -3.33 -10.45
C SER A 262 -5.33 -3.13 -9.10
N GLY A 263 -5.17 -4.19 -8.31
CA GLY A 263 -4.39 -4.11 -7.08
C GLY A 263 -3.97 -5.45 -6.50
N LEU A 264 -3.08 -5.39 -5.52
CA LEU A 264 -2.48 -6.53 -4.83
C LEU A 264 -2.54 -6.32 -3.32
N LEU A 265 -3.10 -7.28 -2.61
CA LEU A 265 -3.16 -7.28 -1.15
C LEU A 265 -2.23 -8.36 -0.59
N TYR A 266 -1.63 -8.08 0.56
CA TYR A 266 -1.00 -9.09 1.40
C TYR A 266 -1.33 -8.79 2.85
N TRP A 267 -1.78 -9.80 3.59
CA TRP A 267 -2.39 -9.60 4.90
C TRP A 267 -1.45 -8.92 5.90
N VAL A 268 -0.13 -9.19 5.82
CA VAL A 268 0.87 -8.50 6.64
C VAL A 268 2.30 -8.70 6.11
N ALA A 269 3.19 -7.72 6.33
CA ALA A 269 4.59 -7.79 5.93
C ALA A 269 5.59 -8.05 7.08
N ASN A 270 5.15 -8.07 8.34
CA ASN A 270 5.99 -8.14 9.54
C ASN A 270 5.41 -8.97 10.70
N TYR A 271 4.70 -10.05 10.42
CA TYR A 271 4.15 -10.95 11.44
C TYR A 271 5.23 -11.92 11.95
N TRP A 272 5.58 -11.77 13.23
CA TRP A 272 6.66 -12.50 13.89
C TRP A 272 6.22 -13.13 15.21
N ASP A 273 4.96 -12.97 15.61
CA ASP A 273 4.46 -13.37 16.92
C ASP A 273 4.56 -14.86 17.27
N ARG A 274 4.73 -15.72 16.28
CA ARG A 274 4.85 -17.18 16.48
C ARG A 274 6.28 -17.65 16.72
N VAL A 275 7.27 -16.77 16.58
CA VAL A 275 8.69 -17.09 16.73
C VAL A 275 9.36 -16.10 17.68
N ASP A 276 10.44 -16.54 18.34
CA ASP A 276 11.22 -15.66 19.21
C ASP A 276 12.08 -14.68 18.39
N ASP A 277 12.64 -15.16 17.27
CA ASP A 277 13.47 -14.37 16.35
C ASP A 277 13.21 -14.80 14.90
N PRO A 278 12.60 -13.95 14.05
CA PRO A 278 12.32 -14.28 12.65
C PRO A 278 13.60 -14.41 11.80
N TRP A 279 14.76 -13.96 12.28
CA TRP A 279 16.04 -14.19 11.60
C TRP A 279 16.54 -15.64 11.72
N GLU A 280 16.15 -16.32 12.80
CA GLU A 280 16.61 -17.67 13.12
C GLU A 280 15.54 -18.74 12.85
N ASP A 281 14.25 -18.39 12.96
CA ASP A 281 13.13 -19.29 12.71
C ASP A 281 12.19 -18.71 11.62
N PRO A 282 12.17 -19.31 10.42
CA PRO A 282 11.28 -18.86 9.35
C PRO A 282 9.83 -19.32 9.55
N GLY A 283 9.51 -20.16 10.54
CA GLY A 283 8.15 -20.68 10.80
C GLY A 283 7.19 -19.64 11.38
N THR A 284 7.14 -18.45 10.79
CA THR A 284 6.39 -17.28 11.26
C THR A 284 4.88 -17.50 11.29
N TRP A 285 4.35 -18.49 10.57
CA TRP A 285 2.98 -18.94 10.70
C TRP A 285 2.87 -20.48 10.74
N GLY A 286 1.90 -20.98 11.49
CA GLY A 286 1.58 -22.41 11.55
C GLY A 286 0.37 -22.73 12.44
N GLU A 287 -0.29 -23.84 12.14
CA GLU A 287 -1.35 -24.42 12.97
C GLU A 287 -1.20 -25.95 13.04
N GLY A 288 -1.12 -26.48 14.26
CA GLY A 288 -0.94 -27.92 14.47
C GLY A 288 0.42 -28.40 13.93
N GLU A 289 0.40 -29.30 12.96
CA GLU A 289 1.60 -29.83 12.29
C GLU A 289 1.98 -29.04 11.02
N GLU A 290 1.15 -28.10 10.59
CA GLU A 290 1.42 -27.27 9.39
C GLU A 290 2.20 -26.02 9.76
N VAL A 291 3.29 -25.76 9.02
CA VAL A 291 4.14 -24.59 9.15
C VAL A 291 4.30 -23.96 7.77
N PHE A 292 4.12 -22.65 7.69
CA PHE A 292 4.23 -21.85 6.48
C PHE A 292 5.41 -20.89 6.64
N ASN A 293 6.56 -21.27 6.09
CA ASN A 293 7.79 -20.55 6.30
C ASN A 293 7.75 -19.17 5.61
N GLY A 294 8.10 -18.12 6.33
CA GLY A 294 8.17 -16.74 5.84
C GLY A 294 6.82 -16.10 5.55
N GLU A 295 5.72 -16.77 5.92
CA GLU A 295 4.37 -16.26 5.75
C GLU A 295 4.12 -15.06 6.69
N GLY A 296 3.51 -14.02 6.14
CA GLY A 296 3.33 -12.74 6.83
C GLY A 296 4.64 -11.96 7.05
N SER A 297 5.76 -12.36 6.44
CA SER A 297 7.07 -11.77 6.70
C SER A 297 7.78 -11.41 5.39
N LEU A 298 7.82 -10.12 5.05
CA LEU A 298 8.61 -9.55 3.95
C LEU A 298 9.63 -8.50 4.42
N LEU A 299 9.40 -7.98 5.62
CA LEU A 299 10.31 -7.15 6.40
C LEU A 299 10.87 -7.99 7.55
N TYR A 300 12.03 -7.60 8.05
CA TYR A 300 12.66 -8.19 9.23
C TYR A 300 13.12 -7.07 10.18
N PRO A 301 13.07 -7.27 11.51
CA PRO A 301 13.46 -6.24 12.46
C PRO A 301 14.97 -5.97 12.40
N ALA A 302 15.37 -4.71 12.58
CA ALA A 302 16.75 -4.26 12.61
C ALA A 302 16.93 -3.13 13.64
N GLU A 303 18.16 -2.79 14.04
CA GLU A 303 18.41 -1.84 15.15
C GLU A 303 17.71 -0.47 15.02
N GLU A 304 17.63 0.08 13.81
CA GLU A 304 17.00 1.37 13.54
C GLU A 304 15.60 1.24 12.92
N GLY A 305 15.06 0.03 12.74
CA GLY A 305 13.75 -0.15 12.09
C GLY A 305 13.61 -1.52 11.44
N CYS A 306 13.61 -1.59 10.11
CA CYS A 306 13.50 -2.86 9.42
C CYS A 306 14.46 -2.98 8.23
N LEU A 307 14.63 -4.23 7.78
CA LEU A 307 15.34 -4.58 6.56
C LEU A 307 14.39 -5.30 5.59
N PRO A 308 14.45 -4.95 4.28
CA PRO A 308 13.67 -5.64 3.27
C PRO A 308 14.27 -7.01 2.95
N SER A 309 13.42 -8.02 2.80
CA SER A 309 13.81 -9.33 2.29
C SER A 309 14.19 -9.29 0.80
N ILE A 310 14.87 -10.35 0.33
CA ILE A 310 15.06 -10.56 -1.12
C ILE A 310 13.70 -10.68 -1.83
N ARG A 311 12.70 -11.28 -1.17
CA ARG A 311 11.34 -11.45 -1.70
C ARG A 311 10.67 -10.10 -1.97
N LEU A 312 10.78 -9.13 -1.04
CA LEU A 312 10.29 -7.76 -1.25
C LEU A 312 11.05 -7.02 -2.37
N LYS A 313 12.36 -7.24 -2.50
CA LYS A 313 13.15 -6.67 -3.61
C LYS A 313 12.73 -7.23 -4.96
N VAL A 314 12.44 -8.52 -5.05
CA VAL A 314 11.97 -9.17 -6.29
C VAL A 314 10.53 -8.77 -6.60
N LEU A 315 9.69 -8.60 -5.59
CA LEU A 315 8.34 -8.02 -5.74
C LEU A 315 8.39 -6.59 -6.30
N ARG A 316 9.32 -5.76 -5.81
CA ARG A 316 9.59 -4.42 -6.37
C ARG A 316 9.96 -4.50 -7.85
N GLU A 317 10.77 -5.47 -8.28
CA GLU A 317 11.09 -5.66 -9.71
C GLU A 317 9.84 -6.00 -10.53
N GLY A 318 8.90 -6.78 -9.97
CA GLY A 318 7.59 -7.03 -10.58
C GLY A 318 6.75 -5.76 -10.71
N MET A 319 6.71 -4.93 -9.67
CA MET A 319 6.06 -3.61 -9.71
C MET A 319 6.70 -2.70 -10.78
N GLU A 320 8.03 -2.73 -10.92
CA GLU A 320 8.74 -2.00 -11.96
C GLU A 320 8.52 -2.59 -13.37
N ASP A 321 8.30 -3.90 -13.51
CA ASP A 321 7.84 -4.51 -14.76
C ASP A 321 6.45 -4.00 -15.15
N TYR A 322 5.55 -3.86 -14.17
CA TYR A 322 4.21 -3.32 -14.40
C TYR A 322 4.24 -1.89 -14.94
N GLU A 323 5.18 -1.05 -14.49
CA GLU A 323 5.35 0.29 -15.05
C GLU A 323 5.70 0.28 -16.54
N TYR A 324 6.44 -0.72 -17.02
CA TYR A 324 6.71 -0.85 -18.46
C TYR A 324 5.43 -1.10 -19.24
N PHE A 325 4.52 -1.90 -18.67
CA PHE A 325 3.23 -2.19 -19.27
C PHE A 325 2.36 -0.95 -19.36
N VAL A 326 2.31 -0.16 -18.28
CA VAL A 326 1.55 1.09 -18.21
C VAL A 326 2.12 2.13 -19.17
N MET A 327 3.44 2.30 -19.20
CA MET A 327 4.11 3.21 -20.13
C MET A 327 3.80 2.84 -21.59
N LEU A 328 3.98 1.57 -21.97
CA LEU A 328 3.67 1.11 -23.33
C LEU A 328 2.18 1.25 -23.67
N LYS A 329 1.28 0.97 -22.73
CA LYS A 329 -0.15 1.22 -22.91
C LYS A 329 -0.43 2.70 -23.17
N SER A 330 0.19 3.61 -22.44
CA SER A 330 0.05 5.06 -22.66
C SER A 330 0.56 5.51 -24.03
N LEU A 331 1.53 4.79 -24.59
CA LEU A 331 2.08 4.98 -25.93
C LEU A 331 1.28 4.26 -27.04
N GLY A 332 0.12 3.68 -26.72
CA GLY A 332 -0.74 2.97 -27.68
C GLY A 332 -0.32 1.53 -27.99
N GLU A 333 0.58 0.95 -27.20
CA GLU A 333 1.20 -0.36 -27.43
C GLU A 333 0.68 -1.46 -26.49
N GLU A 334 -0.52 -1.32 -25.93
CA GLU A 334 -1.12 -2.34 -25.03
C GLU A 334 -1.18 -3.73 -25.69
N SER A 335 -1.51 -3.79 -26.99
CA SER A 335 -1.50 -5.06 -27.74
C SER A 335 -0.11 -5.69 -27.85
N PHE A 336 0.96 -4.89 -27.87
CA PHE A 336 2.34 -5.39 -27.85
C PHE A 336 2.70 -5.95 -26.48
N VAL A 337 2.30 -5.26 -25.40
CA VAL A 337 2.45 -5.75 -24.03
C VAL A 337 1.71 -7.08 -23.85
N ASP A 338 0.42 -7.14 -24.18
CA ASP A 338 -0.42 -8.33 -23.98
C ASP A 338 0.11 -9.56 -24.71
N ARG A 339 0.73 -9.39 -25.89
CA ARG A 339 1.38 -10.49 -26.63
C ARG A 339 2.65 -10.98 -25.95
N ASN A 340 3.44 -10.08 -25.37
CA ASN A 340 4.68 -10.40 -24.69
C ASN A 340 4.43 -10.99 -23.29
N VAL A 341 3.50 -10.43 -22.52
CA VAL A 341 3.06 -10.98 -21.22
C VAL A 341 2.54 -12.41 -21.39
N ARG A 342 1.79 -12.70 -22.46
CA ARG A 342 1.31 -14.07 -22.78
C ARG A 342 2.41 -15.10 -23.06
N LYS A 343 3.66 -14.69 -23.29
CA LYS A 343 4.80 -15.61 -23.38
C LYS A 343 5.24 -16.11 -22.01
N ILE A 344 5.05 -15.28 -20.98
CA ILE A 344 5.41 -15.58 -19.59
C ILE A 344 4.22 -16.20 -18.85
N VAL A 345 3.01 -15.66 -19.02
CA VAL A 345 1.83 -16.10 -18.27
C VAL A 345 0.73 -16.63 -19.20
N LYS A 346 0.42 -17.91 -19.06
CA LYS A 346 -0.72 -18.55 -19.75
C LYS A 346 -1.99 -18.46 -18.91
N SER A 347 -1.89 -18.69 -17.60
CA SER A 347 -2.95 -18.61 -16.58
C SER A 347 -2.33 -18.42 -15.20
N TRP A 348 -3.14 -18.30 -14.14
CA TRP A 348 -2.62 -18.35 -12.76
C TRP A 348 -2.10 -19.72 -12.33
N TYR A 349 -2.36 -20.75 -13.14
CA TYR A 349 -1.86 -22.13 -12.92
C TYR A 349 -0.69 -22.51 -13.83
N GLU A 350 -0.34 -21.68 -14.82
CA GLU A 350 0.70 -22.00 -15.80
C GLU A 350 1.44 -20.74 -16.23
N TRP A 351 2.72 -20.66 -15.84
CA TRP A 351 3.64 -19.60 -16.19
C TRP A 351 5.03 -20.16 -16.51
N GLU A 352 5.86 -19.33 -17.13
CA GLU A 352 7.26 -19.62 -17.42
C GLU A 352 8.07 -19.60 -16.11
N THR A 353 8.78 -20.69 -15.83
CA THR A 353 9.54 -20.87 -14.59
C THR A 353 11.03 -20.58 -14.77
N ASN A 354 11.50 -20.36 -16.00
CA ASN A 354 12.85 -19.88 -16.27
C ASN A 354 12.92 -18.34 -16.15
N PRO A 355 13.63 -17.79 -15.15
CA PRO A 355 13.71 -16.34 -14.95
C PRO A 355 14.36 -15.61 -16.15
N GLU A 356 15.26 -16.27 -16.89
CA GLU A 356 15.90 -15.67 -18.07
C GLU A 356 14.88 -15.31 -19.15
N GLN A 357 13.81 -16.11 -19.31
CA GLN A 357 12.77 -15.81 -20.29
C GLN A 357 11.97 -14.56 -19.91
N LEU A 358 11.70 -14.36 -18.61
CA LEU A 358 11.05 -13.14 -18.12
C LEU A 358 11.95 -11.92 -18.38
N LEU A 359 13.25 -12.04 -18.09
CA LEU A 359 14.22 -10.98 -18.33
C LEU A 359 14.38 -10.65 -19.83
N ASP A 360 14.42 -11.67 -20.70
CA ASP A 360 14.43 -11.49 -22.16
C ASP A 360 13.19 -10.72 -22.64
N VAL A 361 12.00 -11.08 -22.15
CA VAL A 361 10.76 -10.37 -22.50
C VAL A 361 10.77 -8.95 -21.94
N ARG A 362 11.27 -8.74 -20.72
CA ARG A 362 11.44 -7.40 -20.15
C ARG A 362 12.35 -6.53 -21.02
N MET A 363 13.47 -7.06 -21.51
CA MET A 363 14.37 -6.34 -22.41
C MET A 363 13.64 -5.91 -23.69
N VAL A 364 12.85 -6.79 -24.30
CA VAL A 364 12.03 -6.48 -25.48
C VAL A 364 11.04 -5.33 -25.20
N LEU A 365 10.42 -5.30 -24.02
CA LEU A 365 9.54 -4.19 -23.62
C LEU A 365 10.33 -2.89 -23.44
N GLY A 366 11.50 -2.94 -22.78
CA GLY A 366 12.38 -1.79 -22.60
C GLY A 366 12.88 -1.19 -23.91
N GLU A 367 13.33 -2.02 -24.85
CA GLU A 367 13.72 -1.59 -26.20
C GLU A 367 12.57 -0.90 -26.93
N LYS A 368 11.34 -1.41 -26.77
CA LYS A 368 10.15 -0.80 -27.37
C LYS A 368 9.84 0.57 -26.76
N ILE A 369 9.92 0.73 -25.44
CA ILE A 369 9.76 2.05 -24.79
C ILE A 369 10.84 3.02 -25.29
N ASN A 370 12.10 2.56 -25.28
CA ASN A 370 13.25 3.37 -25.68
C ASN A 370 13.13 3.87 -27.13
N SER A 371 12.76 3.00 -28.06
CA SER A 371 12.55 3.39 -29.47
C SER A 371 11.43 4.40 -29.67
N LEU A 372 10.32 4.27 -28.94
CA LEU A 372 9.20 5.21 -29.05
C LEU A 372 9.50 6.57 -28.40
N THR A 373 10.30 6.59 -27.34
CA THR A 373 10.69 7.82 -26.64
C THR A 373 11.61 8.68 -27.51
N LEU A 374 12.46 8.05 -28.33
CA LEU A 374 13.35 8.74 -29.29
C LEU A 374 12.60 9.31 -30.51
N GLU A 375 11.40 8.82 -30.81
CA GLU A 375 10.59 9.26 -31.96
C GLU A 375 9.69 10.47 -31.63
N VAL A 376 9.56 10.85 -30.35
CA VAL A 376 8.87 12.08 -29.93
C VAL A 376 9.88 13.24 -29.99
N PRO A 377 9.73 14.23 -30.87
CA PRO A 377 10.65 15.37 -30.90
C PRO A 377 10.57 16.10 -29.56
N LEU A 378 11.74 16.34 -28.95
CA LEU A 378 11.87 17.30 -27.85
C LEU A 378 11.23 18.61 -28.31
N LYS A 379 10.10 18.99 -27.71
CA LYS A 379 9.64 20.38 -27.80
C LYS A 379 10.71 21.21 -27.10
N GLU A 380 11.42 22.04 -27.85
CA GLU A 380 12.27 23.06 -27.28
C GLU A 380 11.41 23.88 -26.30
N GLU A 381 11.83 23.92 -25.03
CA GLU A 381 11.28 24.87 -24.08
C GLU A 381 11.56 26.27 -24.62
N GLU A 382 10.50 26.96 -25.06
CA GLU A 382 10.58 28.38 -25.38
C GLU A 382 11.04 29.11 -24.12
N LYS A 383 12.25 29.65 -24.15
CA LYS A 383 12.72 30.63 -23.18
C LYS A 383 11.78 31.83 -23.26
N GLU A 384 10.93 32.00 -22.25
CA GLU A 384 10.21 33.25 -22.06
C GLU A 384 11.25 34.37 -21.79
N GLU A 385 11.44 35.24 -22.78
CA GLU A 385 12.09 36.52 -22.60
C GLU A 385 11.20 37.38 -21.68
N GLU A 386 11.70 37.70 -20.48
CA GLU A 386 11.13 38.73 -19.62
C GLU A 386 11.05 40.06 -20.39
N LYS A 387 9.83 40.44 -20.79
CA LYS A 387 9.52 41.80 -21.19
C LYS A 387 9.48 42.66 -19.93
N GLY A 388 10.51 43.47 -19.74
CA GLY A 388 10.56 44.50 -18.72
C GLY A 388 9.37 45.46 -18.82
N GLU A 389 8.66 45.62 -17.70
CA GLU A 389 7.72 46.72 -17.51
C GLU A 389 8.50 48.01 -17.21
N GLU A 390 8.30 49.01 -18.07
CA GLU A 390 8.72 50.39 -17.84
C GLU A 390 7.99 50.97 -16.61
N VAL A 391 8.71 51.11 -15.49
CA VAL A 391 8.30 51.99 -14.40
C VAL A 391 8.79 53.41 -14.70
N LYS A 392 7.84 54.33 -14.86
CA LYS A 392 8.07 55.76 -15.11
C LYS A 392 8.78 56.42 -13.92
N GLU A 393 9.97 56.95 -14.15
CA GLU A 393 10.66 57.88 -13.25
C GLU A 393 9.94 59.25 -13.26
N ASN A 394 9.52 59.71 -12.08
CA ASN A 394 9.31 61.13 -11.81
C ASN A 394 10.63 61.71 -11.28
N GLN A 395 11.15 62.72 -11.98
CA GLN A 395 12.25 63.56 -11.53
C GLN A 395 11.77 64.51 -10.43
N GLU A 396 12.47 64.57 -9.30
CA GLU A 396 12.74 65.83 -8.62
C GLU A 396 13.95 65.73 -7.66
N GLU A 397 14.93 66.57 -8.00
CA GLU A 397 15.98 67.24 -7.22
C GLU A 397 17.06 66.48 -6.42
N LYS A 398 18.26 67.03 -6.61
CA LYS A 398 19.58 66.64 -6.15
C LYS A 398 19.85 67.14 -4.74
N ASP A 399 20.64 66.39 -3.98
CA ASP A 399 21.76 66.95 -3.23
C ASP A 399 22.91 65.92 -3.18
N GLU A 400 24.09 66.34 -3.63
CA GLU A 400 25.37 65.61 -3.52
C GLU A 400 25.83 65.57 -2.06
N VAL A 401 26.44 64.48 -1.58
CA VAL A 401 27.75 64.47 -0.90
C VAL A 401 28.34 63.04 -0.85
N VAL A 402 29.54 62.95 -1.40
CA VAL A 402 30.70 62.03 -1.21
C VAL A 402 30.68 61.06 -0.01
N VAL A 403 31.00 59.79 -0.25
CA VAL A 403 31.44 58.83 0.78
C VAL A 403 32.84 58.31 0.43
N GLU A 404 33.81 58.65 1.28
CA GLU A 404 35.14 58.04 1.36
C GLU A 404 35.05 56.67 2.05
N GLU A 405 35.79 55.69 1.54
CA GLU A 405 36.05 54.42 2.22
C GLU A 405 36.85 54.62 3.51
N LYS A 406 36.43 53.96 4.59
CA LYS A 406 37.32 53.52 5.66
C LYS A 406 36.78 52.27 6.36
N GLU A 407 37.65 51.26 6.42
CA GLU A 407 37.53 50.08 7.27
C GLU A 407 37.45 50.46 8.76
N GLU A 408 36.58 49.80 9.52
CA GLU A 408 36.91 49.42 10.89
C GLU A 408 36.08 48.20 11.34
N LYS A 409 36.77 47.26 11.98
CA LYS A 409 36.24 46.09 12.67
C LYS A 409 35.53 46.55 13.94
N ASP A 410 34.48 45.84 14.36
CA ASP A 410 34.29 45.56 15.80
C ASP A 410 33.29 44.43 16.05
N GLU A 411 33.56 43.75 17.17
CA GLU A 411 33.01 42.51 17.70
C GLU A 411 31.56 42.67 18.19
N LEU A 412 30.72 41.65 17.99
CA LEU A 412 29.36 41.59 18.55
C LEU A 412 29.30 40.59 19.71
N PHE A 413 29.07 41.11 20.91
CA PHE A 413 28.68 40.38 22.11
C PHE A 413 27.23 39.89 22.01
N ILE A 414 26.98 38.67 22.47
CA ILE A 414 25.64 38.07 22.65
C ILE A 414 25.25 38.24 24.13
N GLU A 415 24.11 38.87 24.40
CA GLU A 415 23.42 38.79 25.69
C GLU A 415 22.23 37.82 25.56
N GLU A 416 22.18 36.84 26.47
CA GLU A 416 21.07 35.89 26.64
C GLU A 416 19.95 36.54 27.48
N GLU A 417 18.70 36.39 27.04
CA GLU A 417 17.51 36.63 27.88
C GLU A 417 16.84 35.30 28.30
N PRO A 418 16.26 35.21 29.52
CA PRO A 418 15.86 33.94 30.13
C PRO A 418 14.47 33.46 29.67
N VAL A 419 14.37 32.16 29.40
CA VAL A 419 13.11 31.46 29.13
C VAL A 419 12.33 31.27 30.44
N VAL A 420 11.08 31.72 30.44
CA VAL A 420 10.11 31.48 31.52
C VAL A 420 9.34 30.20 31.22
N GLU A 421 9.45 29.22 32.11
CA GLU A 421 8.65 27.98 32.10
C GLU A 421 7.15 28.29 32.28
N HIS A 422 6.34 27.83 31.34
CA HIS A 422 4.92 27.56 31.59
C HIS A 422 4.64 26.07 31.36
N VAL A 423 4.58 25.33 32.46
CA VAL A 423 4.04 23.98 32.54
C VAL A 423 2.52 24.09 32.47
N SER A 424 1.90 23.61 31.39
CA SER A 424 0.47 23.31 31.34
C SER A 424 0.28 21.80 31.46
N GLU A 425 -0.17 21.35 32.62
CA GLU A 425 -0.64 19.99 32.85
C GLU A 425 -1.96 19.78 32.09
N HIS A 426 -1.96 18.90 31.08
CA HIS A 426 -3.18 18.28 30.55
C HIS A 426 -3.13 16.77 30.84
N PRO A 427 -4.11 16.20 31.56
CA PRO A 427 -4.18 14.77 31.78
C PRO A 427 -4.85 14.12 30.56
N VAL A 428 -4.07 13.42 29.72
CA VAL A 428 -4.64 12.46 28.76
C VAL A 428 -4.77 11.12 29.49
N GLN A 429 -5.92 10.92 30.12
CA GLN A 429 -6.37 9.62 30.60
C GLN A 429 -7.42 9.09 29.63
N GLY A 430 -7.15 7.95 28.98
CA GLY A 430 -8.16 7.17 28.26
C GLY A 430 -7.58 6.22 27.21
N ASN A 431 -7.81 4.92 27.41
CA ASN A 431 -7.73 3.83 26.43
C ASN A 431 -6.36 3.20 26.13
N THR A 432 -5.75 2.63 27.18
CA THR A 432 -4.56 1.75 27.13
C THR A 432 -4.87 0.29 26.73
N LEU A 433 -6.14 -0.07 26.47
CA LEU A 433 -6.57 -1.48 26.27
C LEU A 433 -7.20 -1.79 24.90
N VAL A 434 -7.55 -0.79 24.10
CA VAL A 434 -8.30 -0.98 22.84
C VAL A 434 -7.39 -1.34 21.67
N TYR A 435 -6.17 -0.78 21.62
CA TYR A 435 -5.19 -1.08 20.57
C TYR A 435 -4.60 -2.50 20.62
N TRP A 436 -4.82 -3.22 21.73
CA TRP A 436 -4.37 -4.61 21.91
C TRP A 436 -5.25 -5.64 21.18
N ALA A 437 -6.51 -5.30 20.88
CA ALA A 437 -7.47 -6.25 20.33
C ALA A 437 -7.67 -6.13 18.81
N ALA A 438 -7.57 -4.90 18.26
CA ALA A 438 -7.94 -4.61 16.86
C ALA A 438 -7.06 -5.33 15.81
N GLY A 439 -5.74 -5.46 16.05
CA GLY A 439 -4.84 -6.18 15.14
C GLY A 439 -4.84 -7.71 15.34
N ILE A 440 -5.24 -8.18 16.51
CA ILE A 440 -5.13 -9.60 16.90
C ILE A 440 -6.39 -10.38 16.50
N PHE A 441 -7.59 -9.80 16.67
CA PHE A 441 -8.83 -10.57 16.48
C PHE A 441 -9.32 -10.65 15.02
N GLY A 442 -9.07 -9.63 14.18
CA GLY A 442 -9.44 -9.68 12.76
C GLY A 442 -8.64 -10.74 11.99
N GLY A 443 -7.31 -10.70 12.11
CA GLY A 443 -6.42 -11.63 11.42
C GLY A 443 -6.46 -13.07 11.95
N LEU A 444 -6.50 -13.30 13.27
CA LEU A 444 -6.51 -14.67 13.80
C LEU A 444 -7.83 -15.42 13.55
N LEU A 445 -8.98 -14.72 13.53
CA LEU A 445 -10.29 -15.36 13.36
C LEU A 445 -10.55 -15.73 11.90
N ALA A 446 -10.15 -14.88 10.94
CA ALA A 446 -10.26 -15.16 9.51
C ALA A 446 -9.39 -16.36 9.10
N LEU A 447 -8.14 -16.42 9.56
CA LEU A 447 -7.21 -17.49 9.19
C LEU A 447 -7.52 -18.86 9.83
N THR A 448 -8.19 -18.91 10.99
CA THR A 448 -8.70 -20.20 11.54
C THR A 448 -9.88 -20.76 10.73
N LEU A 449 -10.64 -19.90 10.05
CA LEU A 449 -11.76 -20.29 9.19
C LEU A 449 -11.29 -20.71 7.78
N LEU A 450 -10.19 -20.15 7.27
CA LEU A 450 -9.55 -20.54 6.00
C LEU A 450 -9.18 -22.03 5.93
N LEU A 451 -8.74 -22.61 7.05
CA LEU A 451 -8.40 -24.04 7.11
C LEU A 451 -9.64 -24.94 7.16
N TRP A 452 -10.80 -24.42 7.56
CA TRP A 452 -12.07 -25.13 7.39
C TRP A 452 -12.42 -25.30 5.90
N ARG A 453 -12.16 -24.30 5.03
CA ARG A 453 -12.31 -24.41 3.56
C ARG A 453 -11.42 -25.51 2.96
N ARG A 454 -10.18 -25.69 3.46
CA ARG A 454 -9.29 -26.78 3.02
C ARG A 454 -9.75 -28.17 3.49
N LYS A 455 -10.19 -28.28 4.76
CA LYS A 455 -10.69 -29.56 5.32
C LYS A 455 -12.04 -29.97 4.71
N SER A 456 -12.97 -29.05 4.47
CA SER A 456 -14.29 -29.37 3.92
C SER A 456 -14.19 -29.93 2.49
N LYS A 457 -13.27 -29.40 1.66
CA LYS A 457 -12.97 -29.92 0.32
C LYS A 457 -12.30 -31.31 0.33
N HIS A 458 -11.51 -31.65 1.36
CA HIS A 458 -10.91 -32.99 1.50
C HIS A 458 -11.85 -34.05 2.10
N THR A 459 -12.98 -33.65 2.70
CA THR A 459 -13.98 -34.59 3.26
C THR A 459 -15.09 -34.99 2.28
N GLY A 460 -14.96 -34.66 0.99
CA GLY A 460 -15.87 -35.09 -0.08
C GLY A 460 -15.75 -36.57 -0.46
N VAL A 461 -15.93 -37.50 0.49
CA VAL A 461 -16.29 -38.90 0.23
C VAL A 461 -17.28 -39.37 1.30
N THR A 462 -18.57 -39.22 1.05
CA THR A 462 -19.51 -40.34 0.87
C THR A 462 -20.87 -39.87 0.36
#